data_AF-V9H6V1-F1
#
_entry.id   AF-V9H6V1-F1
#
_cell.length_a   1.000
_cell.length_b   1.000
_cell.length_c   1.000
_cell.angle_alpha   90.00
_cell.angle_beta   90.00
_cell.angle_gamma   90.00
#
_symmetry.space_group_name_H-M   'P 1'
#
loop_
_entity.id
_entity.type
_entity.pdbx_description
1 polymer ?
#
loop_
_entity_poly.entity_id
_entity_poly.type
_entity_poly.pdbx_seq_one_letter_code
_entity_poly.pdbx_strand_id
1 'polypeptide(L)'
;MIFRNNKEVLGKAGARATLNEGEYEAIIKRIIYLRDCKTDWGFRDFLEVIYNISVGVTEKEKKEKIMVSQAEKSKCFNFLMDVYNGNIPNEINIDELAGKKCTLTIKHNTDEKGNVYANIVERKFN
;
A
#
# COMPACT_ATOMS: atom_id res chain seq x y z
N MET A 1 -10.48 21.36 3.30
CA MET A 1 -11.29 22.48 3.88
C MET A 1 -10.35 23.66 4.13
N ILE A 2 -10.75 24.91 3.88
CA ILE A 2 -9.87 26.09 4.06
C ILE A 2 -10.45 26.96 5.17
N PHE A 3 -9.63 27.29 6.16
CA PHE A 3 -9.99 28.20 7.24
C PHE A 3 -9.43 29.59 6.93
N ARG A 4 -10.29 30.61 7.00
CA ARG A 4 -9.92 31.99 6.72
C ARG A 4 -10.69 32.94 7.62
N ASN A 5 -10.10 34.09 7.89
CA ASN A 5 -10.83 35.22 8.45
C ASN A 5 -11.02 36.31 7.37
N ASN A 6 -11.54 37.46 7.76
CA ASN A 6 -11.83 38.58 6.85
C ASN A 6 -10.59 39.23 6.22
N LYS A 7 -9.37 38.87 6.65
CA LYS A 7 -8.11 39.49 6.23
C LYS A 7 -7.18 38.51 5.51
N GLU A 8 -7.18 37.23 5.91
CA GLU A 8 -6.25 36.24 5.37
C GLU A 8 -6.76 34.80 5.48
N VAL A 9 -6.06 33.89 4.79
CA VAL A 9 -6.22 32.46 4.96
C VAL A 9 -5.43 32.03 6.19
N LEU A 10 -6.13 31.52 7.20
CA LEU A 10 -5.56 31.07 8.47
C LEU A 10 -4.90 29.69 8.35
N GLY A 11 -5.39 28.86 7.42
CA GLY A 11 -4.83 27.54 7.18
C GLY A 11 -5.68 26.70 6.25
N LYS A 12 -5.13 25.57 5.81
CA LYS A 12 -5.85 24.56 5.04
C LYS A 12 -5.88 23.28 5.86
N ALA A 13 -7.08 22.70 6.03
CA ALA A 13 -7.19 21.33 6.51
C ALA A 13 -6.53 20.40 5.50
N GLY A 14 -5.64 19.55 5.99
CA GLY A 14 -4.93 18.56 5.19
C GLY A 14 -5.87 17.54 4.54
N ALA A 15 -5.32 16.75 3.63
CA ALA A 15 -6.02 15.63 3.02
C ALA A 15 -6.46 14.63 4.12
N ARG A 16 -7.68 14.09 3.98
CA ARG A 16 -8.20 13.03 4.85
C ARG A 16 -7.89 11.67 4.24
N ALA A 17 -7.49 10.71 5.06
CA ALA A 17 -7.27 9.34 4.63
C ALA A 17 -8.53 8.72 4.01
N THR A 18 -8.35 7.94 2.95
CA THR A 18 -9.45 7.30 2.19
C THR A 18 -10.07 6.09 2.89
N LEU A 19 -9.36 5.53 3.87
CA LEU A 19 -9.74 4.40 4.73
C LEU A 19 -9.46 4.78 6.17
N ASN A 20 -10.29 4.34 7.11
CA ASN A 20 -10.01 4.50 8.54
C ASN A 20 -8.93 3.49 8.97
N GLU A 21 -8.31 3.70 10.13
CA GLU A 21 -7.45 2.68 10.73
C GLU A 21 -8.25 1.42 11.07
N GLY A 22 -7.58 0.28 11.03
CA GLY A 22 -8.19 -1.00 11.36
C GLY A 22 -7.74 -2.13 10.44
N GLU A 23 -8.34 -3.30 10.66
CA GLU A 23 -8.14 -4.49 9.85
C GLU A 23 -9.24 -4.62 8.81
N TYR A 24 -8.85 -4.98 7.59
CA TYR A 24 -9.79 -5.15 6.48
C TYR A 24 -9.51 -6.40 5.70
N GLU A 25 -10.57 -7.13 5.36
CA GLU A 25 -10.48 -8.17 4.34
C GLU A 25 -10.19 -7.53 2.97
N ALA A 26 -9.22 -8.13 2.28
CA ALA A 26 -8.78 -7.67 0.98
C ALA A 26 -8.43 -8.84 0.06
N ILE A 27 -8.45 -8.55 -1.23
CA ILE A 27 -8.02 -9.47 -2.28
C ILE A 27 -7.00 -8.75 -3.14
N ILE A 28 -5.89 -9.40 -3.49
CA ILE A 28 -5.00 -8.87 -4.53
C ILE A 28 -5.77 -8.86 -5.84
N LYS A 29 -6.10 -7.67 -6.34
CA LYS A 29 -6.78 -7.50 -7.62
C LYS A 29 -5.83 -7.81 -8.78
N ARG A 30 -4.61 -7.27 -8.69
CA ARG A 30 -3.50 -7.52 -9.63
C ARG A 30 -2.20 -6.94 -9.09
N ILE A 31 -1.09 -7.35 -9.70
CA ILE A 31 0.24 -6.78 -9.48
C ILE A 31 0.78 -6.25 -10.80
N ILE A 32 1.39 -5.07 -10.78
CA ILE A 32 2.01 -4.45 -11.95
C ILE A 32 3.52 -4.39 -11.71
N TYR A 33 4.30 -4.93 -12.65
CA TYR A 33 5.75 -4.77 -12.65
C TYR A 33 6.15 -3.46 -13.32
N LEU A 34 6.80 -2.57 -12.57
CA LEU A 34 7.22 -1.26 -13.02
C LEU A 34 8.74 -1.25 -13.19
N ARG A 35 9.21 -1.21 -14.45
CA ARG A 35 10.62 -1.15 -14.80
C ARG A 35 11.20 0.25 -14.73
N ASP A 36 12.48 0.34 -14.41
CA ASP A 36 13.30 1.55 -14.56
C ASP A 36 12.63 2.80 -13.95
N CYS A 37 12.06 2.66 -12.76
CA CYS A 37 11.50 3.81 -12.04
C CYS A 37 12.65 4.64 -11.46
N LYS A 38 12.66 5.94 -11.77
CA LYS A 38 13.61 6.88 -11.18
C LYS A 38 13.39 7.02 -9.67
N THR A 39 14.47 6.89 -8.90
CA THR A 39 14.53 7.17 -7.46
C THR A 39 15.73 8.06 -7.16
N ASP A 40 15.84 8.59 -5.94
CA ASP A 40 16.97 9.42 -5.51
C ASP A 40 18.33 8.67 -5.57
N TRP A 41 18.30 7.34 -5.61
CA TRP A 41 19.47 6.46 -5.65
C TRP A 41 19.65 5.73 -6.99
N GLY A 42 19.01 6.25 -8.05
CA GLY A 42 19.06 5.69 -9.40
C GLY A 42 17.79 4.96 -9.81
N PHE A 43 17.88 4.23 -10.92
CA PHE A 43 16.74 3.46 -11.45
C PHE A 43 16.55 2.16 -10.68
N ARG A 44 15.29 1.84 -10.37
CA ARG A 44 14.90 0.63 -9.63
C ARG A 44 13.60 0.08 -10.18
N ASP A 45 13.44 -1.22 -10.07
CA ASP A 45 12.20 -1.91 -10.41
C ASP A 45 11.27 -2.03 -9.19
N PHE A 46 9.96 -2.03 -9.43
CA PHE A 46 8.95 -2.10 -8.38
C PHE A 46 7.81 -3.04 -8.74
N LEU A 47 7.22 -3.65 -7.72
CA LEU A 47 5.89 -4.24 -7.76
C LEU A 47 4.88 -3.21 -7.23
N GLU A 48 3.90 -2.83 -8.05
CA GLU A 48 2.72 -2.12 -7.58
C GLU A 48 1.61 -3.15 -7.31
N VAL A 49 1.35 -3.41 -6.04
CA VAL A 49 0.31 -4.34 -5.60
C VAL A 49 -0.99 -3.55 -5.41
N ILE A 50 -2.05 -3.97 -6.11
CA ILE A 50 -3.36 -3.35 -6.04
C ILE A 50 -4.30 -4.29 -5.33
N TYR A 51 -4.79 -3.87 -4.17
CA TYR A 51 -5.77 -4.57 -3.37
C TYR A 51 -7.16 -4.02 -3.63
N ASN A 52 -8.13 -4.92 -3.66
CA ASN A 52 -9.52 -4.57 -3.47
C ASN A 52 -9.90 -4.82 -2.01
N ILE A 53 -10.43 -3.81 -1.32
CA ILE A 53 -10.79 -3.84 0.10
C ILE A 53 -12.30 -3.73 0.24
N SER A 54 -12.89 -4.68 0.96
CA SER A 54 -14.32 -4.68 1.30
C SER A 54 -14.56 -3.79 2.53
N VAL A 55 -15.35 -2.74 2.37
CA VAL A 55 -15.76 -1.82 3.46
C VAL A 55 -17.28 -1.76 3.50
N GLY A 56 -17.88 -2.66 4.28
CA GLY A 56 -19.33 -2.85 4.32
C GLY A 56 -19.86 -3.30 2.95
N VAL A 57 -20.76 -2.50 2.35
CA VAL A 57 -21.33 -2.76 1.01
C VAL A 57 -20.52 -2.15 -0.13
N THR A 58 -19.40 -1.49 0.16
CA THR A 58 -18.57 -0.80 -0.84
C THR A 58 -17.20 -1.45 -0.97
N GLU A 59 -16.64 -1.37 -2.17
CA GLU A 59 -15.27 -1.79 -2.46
C GLU A 59 -14.38 -0.57 -2.67
N LYS A 60 -13.16 -0.61 -2.13
CA LYS A 60 -12.15 0.45 -2.30
C LYS A 60 -10.84 -0.14 -2.75
N GLU A 61 -10.19 0.52 -3.70
CA GLU A 61 -8.83 0.16 -4.09
C GLU A 61 -7.81 0.75 -3.12
N LYS A 62 -6.85 -0.08 -2.71
CA LYS A 62 -5.65 0.36 -2.01
C LYS A 62 -4.43 -0.16 -2.75
N LYS A 63 -3.47 0.73 -2.96
CA LYS A 63 -2.22 0.41 -3.65
C LYS A 63 -1.05 0.51 -2.71
N GLU A 64 -0.05 -0.30 -2.97
CA GLU A 64 1.29 -0.07 -2.47
C GLU A 64 2.33 -0.35 -3.52
N LYS A 65 3.47 0.34 -3.37
CA LYS A 65 4.63 0.17 -4.22
C LYS A 65 5.74 -0.49 -3.39
N ILE A 66 6.30 -1.57 -3.91
CA ILE A 66 7.32 -2.40 -3.26
C ILE A 66 8.52 -2.45 -4.19
N MET A 67 9.69 -1.97 -3.73
CA MET A 67 10.91 -2.06 -4.52
C MET A 67 11.37 -3.51 -4.62
N VAL A 68 11.66 -3.98 -5.84
CA VAL A 68 12.18 -5.34 -6.06
C VAL A 68 13.56 -5.45 -5.41
N SER A 69 13.70 -6.36 -4.46
CA SER A 69 14.94 -6.60 -3.73
C SER A 69 14.94 -8.01 -3.15
N GLN A 70 16.12 -8.64 -3.15
CA GLN A 70 16.34 -9.97 -2.56
C GLN A 70 16.85 -9.91 -1.11
N ALA A 71 17.09 -8.71 -0.56
CA ALA A 71 17.55 -8.62 0.82
C ALA A 71 16.45 -9.11 1.77
N GLU A 72 16.80 -9.96 2.74
CA GLU A 72 15.84 -10.58 3.68
C GLU A 72 15.02 -9.55 4.47
N LYS A 73 15.62 -8.39 4.76
CA LYS A 73 14.94 -7.28 5.46
C LYS A 73 14.14 -6.37 4.53
N SER A 74 14.12 -6.66 3.23
CA SER A 74 13.40 -5.83 2.26
C SER A 74 11.90 -6.06 2.34
N LYS A 75 11.15 -5.01 2.00
CA LYS A 75 9.69 -5.09 1.90
C LYS A 75 9.23 -6.13 0.86
N CYS A 76 10.02 -6.34 -0.20
CA CYS A 76 9.73 -7.35 -1.22
C CYS A 76 9.86 -8.76 -0.68
N PHE A 77 10.98 -9.07 -0.02
CA PHE A 77 11.19 -10.37 0.59
C PHE A 77 10.11 -10.69 1.62
N ASN A 78 9.80 -9.75 2.53
CA ASN A 78 8.73 -9.93 3.51
C ASN A 78 7.36 -10.14 2.85
N PHE A 79 7.01 -9.35 1.84
CA PHE A 79 5.77 -9.54 1.09
C PHE A 79 5.68 -10.94 0.46
N LEU A 80 6.75 -11.43 -0.14
CA LEU A 80 6.79 -12.77 -0.73
C LEU A 80 6.72 -13.87 0.34
N MET A 81 7.41 -13.70 1.47
CA MET A 81 7.30 -14.60 2.63
C MET A 81 5.85 -14.72 3.10
N ASP A 82 5.15 -13.58 3.23
CA ASP A 82 3.75 -13.54 3.64
C ASP A 82 2.85 -14.27 2.62
N VAL A 83 3.03 -13.98 1.32
CA VAL A 83 2.20 -14.52 0.23
C VAL A 83 2.37 -16.02 0.01
N TYR A 84 3.58 -16.53 0.24
CA TYR A 84 3.96 -17.94 0.04
C TYR A 84 4.10 -18.73 1.35
N ASN A 85 3.73 -18.13 2.49
CA ASN A 85 3.84 -18.73 3.81
C ASN A 85 5.23 -19.35 4.07
N GLY A 86 6.27 -18.58 3.74
CA GLY A 86 7.67 -18.96 3.91
C GLY A 86 8.30 -19.81 2.80
N ASN A 87 7.52 -20.38 1.89
CA ASN A 87 8.03 -21.24 0.82
C ASN A 87 8.09 -20.49 -0.53
N ILE A 88 8.97 -19.50 -0.62
CA ILE A 88 9.12 -18.67 -1.82
C ILE A 88 9.71 -19.53 -2.97
N PRO A 89 9.03 -19.64 -4.12
CA PRO A 89 9.57 -20.36 -5.27
C PRO A 89 10.70 -19.57 -5.96
N ASN A 90 11.56 -20.28 -6.70
CA ASN A 90 12.66 -19.66 -7.46
C ASN A 90 12.16 -18.80 -8.63
N GLU A 91 10.96 -19.11 -9.14
CA GLU A 91 10.29 -18.37 -10.21
C GLU A 91 8.91 -17.94 -9.71
N ILE A 92 8.57 -16.66 -9.89
CA ILE A 92 7.32 -16.08 -9.43
C ILE A 92 6.58 -15.53 -10.64
N ASN A 93 5.41 -16.11 -10.91
CA ASN A 93 4.44 -15.54 -11.83
C ASN A 93 3.55 -14.55 -11.06
N ILE A 94 3.74 -13.25 -11.30
CA ILE A 94 3.00 -12.20 -10.56
C ILE A 94 1.50 -12.22 -10.83
N ASP A 95 1.06 -12.78 -11.97
CA ASP A 95 -0.36 -12.88 -12.31
C ASP A 95 -1.08 -13.94 -11.45
N GLU A 96 -0.37 -14.97 -10.99
CA GLU A 96 -0.89 -16.00 -10.06
C GLU A 96 -1.12 -15.47 -8.65
N LEU A 97 -0.59 -14.29 -8.33
CA LEU A 97 -0.82 -13.64 -7.04
C LEU A 97 -2.18 -12.94 -6.99
N ALA A 98 -2.81 -12.69 -8.15
CA ALA A 98 -4.16 -12.16 -8.21
C ALA A 98 -5.18 -13.15 -7.63
N GLY A 99 -6.18 -12.64 -6.91
CA GLY A 99 -7.20 -13.46 -6.25
C GLY A 99 -6.80 -13.96 -4.85
N LYS A 100 -5.53 -13.85 -4.44
CA LYS A 100 -5.11 -14.18 -3.07
C LYS A 100 -5.78 -13.25 -2.06
N LYS A 101 -6.44 -13.87 -1.07
CA LYS A 101 -7.11 -13.17 0.03
C LYS A 101 -6.12 -12.88 1.15
N CYS A 102 -6.27 -11.73 1.78
CA CYS A 102 -5.49 -11.35 2.94
C CYS A 102 -6.28 -10.40 3.84
N THR A 103 -5.86 -10.31 5.09
CA THR A 103 -6.24 -9.22 5.99
C THR A 103 -5.15 -8.15 5.94
N LEU A 104 -5.55 -6.90 5.66
CA LEU A 104 -4.67 -5.74 5.68
C LEU A 104 -4.88 -4.94 6.95
N THR A 105 -3.79 -4.63 7.64
CA THR A 105 -3.81 -3.68 8.76
C THR A 105 -3.47 -2.29 8.22
N ILE A 106 -4.43 -1.37 8.34
CA ILE A 106 -4.28 0.04 7.95
C ILE A 106 -4.01 0.89 9.18
N LYS A 107 -2.94 1.69 9.13
CA LYS A 107 -2.64 2.75 10.11
C LYS A 107 -2.47 4.10 9.43
N HIS A 108 -2.81 5.16 10.13
CA HIS A 108 -2.71 6.52 9.66
C HIS A 108 -1.36 7.12 10.05
N ASN A 109 -0.70 7.74 9.08
CA ASN A 109 0.42 8.63 9.34
C ASN A 109 0.05 10.04 8.91
N THR A 110 0.53 11.03 9.65
CA THR A 110 0.31 12.44 9.36
C THR A 110 1.62 13.09 8.97
N ASP A 111 1.64 13.88 7.90
CA ASP A 111 2.82 14.69 7.55
C ASP A 111 2.85 16.02 8.32
N GLU A 112 3.96 16.75 8.22
CA GLU A 112 4.15 18.06 8.87
C GLU A 112 3.13 19.11 8.43
N LYS A 113 2.45 18.89 7.30
CA LYS A 113 1.40 19.76 6.75
C LYS A 113 0.00 19.34 7.20
N GLY A 114 -0.12 18.32 8.05
CA GLY A 114 -1.38 17.81 8.57
C GLY A 114 -2.16 16.92 7.61
N ASN A 115 -1.55 16.44 6.52
CA ASN A 115 -2.21 15.46 5.64
C ASN A 115 -2.13 14.08 6.27
N VAL A 116 -3.26 13.38 6.31
CA VAL A 116 -3.38 12.05 6.88
C VAL A 116 -3.42 11.00 5.76
N TYR A 117 -2.51 10.04 5.81
CA TYR A 117 -2.37 8.96 4.85
C TYR A 117 -2.68 7.62 5.51
N ALA A 118 -3.57 6.83 4.91
CA ALA A 118 -3.76 5.43 5.27
C ALA A 118 -2.61 4.59 4.69
N ASN A 119 -1.88 3.85 5.51
CA ASN A 119 -0.77 3.00 5.09
C ASN A 119 -1.05 1.55 5.44
N ILE A 120 -0.66 0.63 4.55
CA ILE A 120 -0.64 -0.81 4.85
C ILE A 120 0.61 -1.07 5.69
N VAL A 121 0.43 -1.45 6.95
CA VAL A 121 1.55 -1.76 7.87
C VAL A 121 1.78 -3.26 8.02
N GLU A 122 0.77 -4.07 7.76
CA GLU A 122 0.82 -5.52 7.89
C GLU A 122 -0.11 -6.18 6.87
N ARG A 123 0.25 -7.38 6.41
CA ARG A 123 -0.54 -8.25 5.55
C ARG A 123 -0.54 -9.64 6.17
N LYS A 124 -1.72 -10.23 6.33
CA LYS A 124 -1.85 -11.64 6.75
C LYS A 124 -2.56 -12.39 5.63
N PHE A 125 -1.83 -13.24 4.92
CA PHE A 125 -2.42 -14.12 3.92
C PHE A 125 -2.95 -15.39 4.60
N ASN A 126 -4.08 -15.88 4.11
CA ASN A 126 -4.69 -17.13 4.57
C ASN A 126 -4.19 -18.33 3.75
#